data_AF-A0A9X4AVP4-F1
#
_entry.id   AF-A0A9X4AVP4-F1
#
_cell.length_a   1.000
_cell.length_b   1.000
_cell.length_c   1.000
_cell.angle_alpha   90.00
_cell.angle_beta   90.00
_cell.angle_gamma   90.00
#
_symmetry.space_group_name_H-M   'P 1'
#
loop_
_entity.id
_entity.type
_entity.pdbx_description
1 polymer ?
#
loop_
_entity_poly.entity_id
_entity_poly.type
_entity_poly.pdbx_seq_one_letter_code
_entity_poly.pdbx_strand_id
1 'polypeptide(L)'
;MTFRASHFLAPALLALSVVACGGTAFTSTKTAEPVLIARAESPAEVRAAVIRAMEARRFSALGEEPGKIAARLDKGEITLDVDIEYSGTQYVVKYVKSTGLQTKPGPGGEVLVDDHWSGWVRGLRARIGEELLVPKKEAAETAKREREYQLLIEQHKTAQAQANAQAAQAASQPPQTQPVQGQVVIPIPLPQLPAGGVNLNHSTTHGSQTITCCINGAFYACPSQEAYKKCMSLGPHECTRDTSKSCK
;
A
#
# COMPACT_ATOMS: atom_id res chain seq x y z
N MET A 1 -55.23 13.64 49.26
CA MET A 1 -54.86 12.56 50.19
C MET A 1 -53.39 12.27 50.02
N THR A 2 -52.64 12.51 51.08
CA THR A 2 -51.20 12.35 51.28
C THR A 2 -50.80 10.89 51.45
N PHE A 3 -49.73 10.43 50.79
CA PHE A 3 -48.83 9.42 51.37
C PHE A 3 -47.36 9.71 50.98
N ARG A 4 -46.59 10.08 52.01
CA ARG A 4 -45.13 10.07 52.13
C ARG A 4 -44.69 8.64 52.50
N ALA A 5 -43.56 8.15 51.98
CA ALA A 5 -42.60 7.34 52.74
C ALA A 5 -41.29 7.15 51.97
N SER A 6 -40.25 7.86 52.41
CA SER A 6 -38.83 7.69 52.11
C SER A 6 -38.32 6.37 52.68
N HIS A 7 -37.48 5.57 51.99
CA HIS A 7 -36.57 4.62 52.64
C HIS A 7 -35.24 4.44 51.85
N PHE A 8 -34.17 4.89 52.52
CA PHE A 8 -32.80 4.37 52.62
C PHE A 8 -31.87 4.19 51.41
N LEU A 9 -30.83 5.04 51.44
CA LEU A 9 -29.47 4.80 50.97
C LEU A 9 -28.91 3.44 51.43
N ALA A 10 -28.30 2.70 50.50
CA ALA A 10 -27.21 1.77 50.79
C ALA A 10 -26.20 1.79 49.63
N PRO A 11 -25.02 2.41 49.77
CA PRO A 11 -23.93 2.23 48.81
C PRO A 11 -23.21 0.92 49.17
N ALA A 12 -23.55 -0.16 48.48
CA ALA A 12 -22.78 -1.40 48.53
C ALA A 12 -21.46 -1.19 47.77
N LEU A 13 -20.44 -0.72 48.49
CA LEU A 13 -19.05 -0.70 48.08
C LEU A 13 -18.54 -2.15 47.97
N LEU A 14 -18.75 -2.75 46.79
CA LEU A 14 -18.18 -4.04 46.42
C LEU A 14 -16.73 -3.81 45.96
N ALA A 15 -15.82 -3.77 46.93
CA ALA A 15 -14.39 -3.81 46.68
C ALA A 15 -13.98 -5.21 46.20
N LEU A 16 -14.07 -5.46 44.90
CA LEU A 16 -13.40 -6.60 44.26
C LEU A 16 -11.90 -6.30 44.19
N SER A 17 -11.17 -6.70 45.23
CA SER A 17 -9.71 -6.81 45.18
C SER A 17 -9.34 -8.04 44.33
N VAL A 18 -9.29 -7.84 43.01
CA VAL A 18 -8.64 -8.81 42.11
C VAL A 18 -7.14 -8.72 42.38
N VAL A 19 -6.67 -9.55 43.32
CA VAL A 19 -5.24 -9.88 43.46
C VAL A 19 -4.87 -10.66 42.22
N ALA A 20 -4.50 -9.95 41.16
CA ALA A 20 -3.83 -10.55 40.01
C ALA A 20 -2.43 -10.98 40.49
N CYS A 21 -2.31 -12.24 40.89
CA CYS A 21 -1.02 -12.89 41.04
C CYS A 21 -0.28 -12.75 39.71
N GLY A 22 0.71 -11.85 39.67
CA GLY A 22 1.65 -11.66 38.55
C GLY A 22 2.62 -12.82 38.39
N GLY A 23 2.12 -14.06 38.43
CA GLY A 23 2.89 -15.23 38.08
C GLY A 23 3.18 -15.23 36.58
N THR A 24 4.41 -15.56 36.20
CA THR A 24 4.74 -15.84 34.81
C THR A 24 3.83 -16.96 34.31
N ALA A 25 2.96 -16.63 33.34
CA ALA A 25 2.11 -17.62 32.70
C ALA A 25 2.97 -18.46 31.76
N PHE A 26 2.81 -19.78 31.82
CA PHE A 26 3.48 -20.69 30.90
C PHE A 26 2.46 -21.31 29.96
N THR A 27 2.82 -21.39 28.68
CA THR A 27 1.99 -21.97 27.61
C THR A 27 2.57 -23.29 27.15
N SER A 28 1.70 -24.28 26.94
CA SER A 28 2.10 -25.58 26.39
C SER A 28 2.50 -25.48 24.92
N THR A 29 3.62 -26.09 24.57
CA THR A 29 4.11 -26.21 23.18
C THR A 29 3.57 -27.43 22.45
N LYS A 30 2.89 -28.35 23.15
CA LYS A 30 2.50 -29.68 22.63
C LYS A 30 1.43 -29.60 21.54
N THR A 31 0.52 -28.63 21.64
CA THR A 31 -0.64 -28.53 20.75
C THR A 31 -0.50 -27.30 19.88
N ALA A 32 0.35 -27.38 18.86
CA ALA A 32 0.35 -26.39 17.81
C ALA A 32 -0.94 -26.57 17.00
N GLU A 33 -1.95 -25.75 17.29
CA GLU A 33 -3.23 -25.81 16.58
C GLU A 33 -3.06 -25.35 15.13
N PRO A 34 -3.52 -26.13 14.13
CA PRO A 34 -3.51 -25.71 12.75
C PRO A 34 -4.52 -24.57 12.56
N VAL A 35 -4.09 -23.51 11.89
CA VAL A 35 -4.95 -22.42 11.48
C VAL A 35 -5.52 -22.76 10.10
N LEU A 36 -6.84 -22.88 10.02
CA LEU A 36 -7.53 -23.13 8.76
C LEU A 36 -7.56 -21.86 7.92
N ILE A 37 -7.21 -22.00 6.65
CA ILE A 37 -7.32 -20.94 5.66
C ILE A 37 -8.75 -20.98 5.12
N ALA A 38 -9.49 -19.88 5.28
CA ALA A 38 -10.91 -19.82 4.94
C ALA A 38 -11.24 -20.20 3.48
N ARG A 39 -10.26 -20.08 2.59
CA ARG A 39 -10.35 -20.49 1.18
C ARG A 39 -9.08 -21.25 0.83
N ALA A 40 -9.22 -22.35 0.09
CA ALA A 40 -8.06 -23.06 -0.44
C ALA A 40 -7.28 -22.12 -1.37
N GLU A 41 -6.01 -21.86 -1.02
CA GLU A 41 -5.04 -21.13 -1.83
C GLU A 41 -4.00 -22.12 -2.37
N SER A 42 -3.20 -21.71 -3.35
CA SER A 42 -2.08 -22.54 -3.78
C SER A 42 -1.00 -22.58 -2.67
N PRO A 43 -0.28 -23.71 -2.48
CA PRO A 43 0.82 -23.75 -1.51
C PRO A 43 1.88 -22.67 -1.73
N ALA A 44 2.07 -22.22 -2.98
CA ALA A 44 2.98 -21.14 -3.34
C ALA A 44 2.52 -19.77 -2.81
N GLU A 45 1.21 -19.47 -2.85
CA GLU A 45 0.65 -18.23 -2.29
C GLU A 45 0.73 -18.23 -0.77
N VAL A 46 0.43 -19.36 -0.14
CA VAL A 46 0.56 -19.52 1.33
C VAL A 46 2.01 -19.32 1.76
N ARG A 47 2.95 -19.95 1.05
CA ARG A 47 4.39 -19.74 1.25
C ARG A 47 4.77 -18.26 1.15
N ALA A 48 4.34 -17.58 0.10
CA ALA A 48 4.65 -16.16 -0.10
C ALA A 48 4.08 -15.28 1.02
N ALA A 49 2.86 -15.55 1.48
CA ALA A 49 2.25 -14.85 2.61
C ALA A 49 3.02 -15.10 3.92
N VAL A 50 3.46 -16.35 4.16
CA VAL A 50 4.28 -16.69 5.34
C VAL A 50 5.60 -15.94 5.32
N ILE A 51 6.29 -15.87 4.19
CA ILE A 51 7.57 -15.15 4.05
C ILE A 51 7.39 -13.65 4.32
N ARG A 52 6.37 -13.01 3.72
CA ARG A 52 6.07 -11.58 3.97
C ARG A 52 5.72 -11.32 5.44
N ALA A 53 4.97 -12.23 6.06
CA ALA A 53 4.62 -12.12 7.47
C ALA A 53 5.83 -12.29 8.39
N MET A 54 6.73 -13.22 8.08
CA MET A 54 8.00 -13.40 8.79
C MET A 54 8.85 -12.14 8.73
N GLU A 55 9.05 -11.57 7.54
CA GLU A 55 9.82 -10.34 7.35
C GLU A 55 9.25 -9.18 8.17
N ALA A 56 7.93 -8.97 8.10
CA ALA A 56 7.23 -7.94 8.88
C ALA A 56 7.37 -8.13 10.39
N ARG A 57 7.54 -9.38 10.86
CA ARG A 57 7.71 -9.74 12.27
C ARG A 57 9.17 -9.96 12.67
N ARG A 58 10.14 -9.66 11.79
CA ARG A 58 11.58 -9.81 12.02
C ARG A 58 12.02 -11.27 12.29
N PHE A 59 11.30 -12.22 11.70
CA PHE A 59 11.77 -13.60 11.63
C PHE A 59 12.69 -13.77 10.42
N SER A 60 13.83 -14.43 10.63
CA SER A 60 14.79 -14.83 9.62
C SER A 60 14.55 -16.28 9.21
N ALA A 61 14.65 -16.61 7.92
CA ALA A 61 14.55 -17.99 7.46
C ALA A 61 15.86 -18.75 7.74
N LEU A 62 15.79 -19.87 8.44
CA LEU A 62 16.92 -20.78 8.67
C LEU A 62 17.03 -21.85 7.58
N GLY A 63 15.89 -22.23 6.99
CA GLY A 63 15.80 -23.24 5.96
C GLY A 63 14.39 -23.29 5.40
N GLU A 64 14.27 -23.71 4.15
CA GLU A 64 13.00 -23.77 3.44
C GLU A 64 12.87 -25.10 2.71
N GLU A 65 11.75 -25.76 2.94
CA GLU A 65 11.35 -26.99 2.28
C GLU A 65 9.92 -26.82 1.71
N PRO A 66 9.54 -27.60 0.68
CA PRO A 66 8.17 -27.60 0.20
C PRO A 66 7.18 -27.95 1.32
N GLY A 67 6.31 -26.99 1.69
CA GLY A 67 5.33 -27.16 2.77
C GLY A 67 5.88 -26.90 4.18
N LYS A 68 7.14 -26.46 4.33
CA LYS A 68 7.73 -26.16 5.64
C LYS A 68 8.77 -25.03 5.56
N ILE A 69 8.71 -24.07 6.49
CA ILE A 69 9.76 -23.04 6.66
C ILE A 69 10.26 -23.09 8.10
N ALA A 70 11.58 -23.27 8.27
CA ALA A 70 12.24 -23.09 9.56
C ALA A 70 12.59 -21.61 9.73
N ALA A 71 12.17 -21.01 10.83
CA ALA A 71 12.33 -19.58 11.09
C ALA A 71 12.93 -19.31 12.47
N ARG A 72 13.72 -18.24 12.56
CA ARG A 72 14.33 -17.74 13.80
C ARG A 72 13.89 -16.30 14.07
N LEU A 73 13.52 -16.00 15.30
CA LEU A 73 13.39 -14.65 15.81
C LEU A 73 14.55 -14.35 16.75
N ASP A 74 15.27 -13.27 16.48
CA ASP A 74 16.31 -12.74 17.33
C ASP A 74 15.82 -11.41 17.93
N LYS A 75 15.69 -11.34 19.27
CA LYS A 75 15.23 -10.15 19.99
C LYS A 75 16.04 -9.93 21.25
N GLY A 76 17.13 -9.17 21.13
CA GLY A 76 18.05 -8.94 22.24
C GLY A 76 18.77 -10.23 22.61
N GLU A 77 18.66 -10.64 23.88
CA GLU A 77 19.23 -11.91 24.38
C GLU A 77 18.33 -13.12 24.12
N ILE A 78 17.14 -12.90 23.56
CA ILE A 78 16.17 -13.97 23.31
C ILE A 78 16.27 -14.42 21.86
N THR A 79 16.46 -15.73 21.68
CA THR A 79 16.35 -16.37 20.37
C THR A 79 15.23 -17.40 20.40
N LEU A 80 14.50 -17.51 19.30
CA LEU A 80 13.37 -18.41 19.18
C LEU A 80 13.37 -19.05 17.79
N ASP A 81 13.43 -20.38 17.76
CA ASP A 81 13.33 -21.17 16.55
C ASP A 81 11.94 -21.82 16.46
N VAL A 82 11.32 -21.70 15.29
CA VAL A 82 10.02 -22.27 14.97
C VAL A 82 10.03 -22.96 13.63
N ASP A 83 9.18 -23.98 13.51
CA ASP A 83 8.86 -24.61 12.25
C ASP A 83 7.46 -24.20 11.83
N ILE A 84 7.32 -23.66 10.62
CA ILE A 84 6.04 -23.26 10.04
C ILE A 84 5.70 -24.26 8.95
N GLU A 85 4.84 -25.23 9.25
CA GLU A 85 4.32 -26.16 8.25
C GLU A 85 3.07 -25.55 7.61
N TYR A 86 2.97 -25.65 6.29
CA TYR A 86 1.88 -25.05 5.54
C TYR A 86 1.43 -25.93 4.38
N SER A 87 0.18 -25.74 4.01
CA SER A 87 -0.51 -26.39 2.90
C SER A 87 -1.46 -25.38 2.25
N GLY A 88 -2.16 -25.77 1.18
CA GLY A 88 -3.15 -24.88 0.54
C GLY A 88 -4.36 -24.53 1.42
N THR A 89 -4.63 -25.29 2.49
CA THR A 89 -5.85 -25.14 3.31
C THR A 89 -5.57 -24.83 4.78
N GLN A 90 -4.34 -24.98 5.24
CA GLN A 90 -3.97 -24.75 6.63
C GLN A 90 -2.48 -24.50 6.80
N TYR A 91 -2.12 -23.86 7.90
CA TYR A 91 -0.73 -23.75 8.36
C TYR A 91 -0.65 -23.92 9.87
N VAL A 92 0.52 -24.34 10.38
CA VAL A 92 0.78 -24.55 11.80
C VAL A 92 2.17 -24.05 12.14
N VAL A 93 2.28 -23.33 13.26
CA VAL A 93 3.56 -22.84 13.80
C VAL A 93 3.91 -23.69 15.02
N LYS A 94 4.99 -24.47 14.90
CA LYS A 94 5.51 -25.38 15.92
C LYS A 94 6.72 -24.76 16.61
N TYR A 95 6.76 -24.89 17.92
CA TYR A 95 7.93 -24.54 18.71
C TYR A 95 9.06 -25.55 18.46
N VAL A 96 10.29 -25.08 18.23
CA VAL A 96 11.46 -25.95 18.11
C VAL A 96 12.35 -25.80 19.35
N LYS A 97 12.86 -24.59 19.59
CA LYS A 97 13.70 -24.27 20.75
C LYS A 97 13.77 -22.77 20.98
N SER A 98 14.22 -22.37 22.15
CA SER A 98 14.48 -20.95 22.46
C SER A 98 15.62 -20.81 23.45
N THR A 99 16.37 -19.71 23.33
CA THR A 99 17.36 -19.28 24.33
C THR A 99 16.85 -17.99 24.98
N GLY A 100 17.06 -17.82 26.28
CA GLY A 100 16.63 -16.63 27.02
C GLY A 100 15.16 -16.65 27.49
N LEU A 101 14.33 -17.58 26.99
CA LEU A 101 13.00 -17.82 27.54
C LEU A 101 13.03 -18.82 28.71
N GLN A 102 12.20 -18.57 29.72
CA GLN A 102 11.99 -19.53 30.80
C GLN A 102 11.20 -20.73 30.27
N THR A 103 11.70 -21.93 30.56
CA THR A 103 11.04 -23.19 30.23
C THR A 103 10.86 -24.03 31.49
N LYS A 104 9.75 -24.74 31.58
CA LYS A 104 9.47 -25.70 32.66
C LYS A 104 8.93 -27.00 32.07
N PRO A 105 9.30 -28.17 32.62
CA PRO A 105 8.65 -29.42 32.26
C PRO A 105 7.19 -29.39 32.71
N GLY A 106 6.29 -29.74 31.80
CA GLY A 106 4.86 -29.90 32.05
C GLY A 106 4.52 -31.31 32.54
N PRO A 107 3.33 -31.49 33.12
CA PRO A 107 2.90 -32.77 33.70
C PRO A 107 2.83 -33.92 32.68
N GLY A 108 2.70 -33.64 31.38
CA GLY A 108 2.67 -34.64 30.32
C GLY A 108 3.97 -34.79 29.52
N GLY A 109 5.11 -34.32 30.06
CA GLY A 109 6.41 -34.32 29.37
C GLY A 109 6.54 -33.22 28.31
N GLU A 110 5.56 -32.31 28.21
CA GLU A 110 5.66 -31.14 27.33
C GLU A 110 6.57 -30.05 27.91
N VAL A 111 7.14 -29.21 27.04
CA VAL A 111 7.85 -28.01 27.48
C VAL A 111 6.85 -26.88 27.59
N LEU A 112 6.66 -26.38 28.80
CA LEU A 112 5.92 -25.15 29.05
C LEU A 112 6.88 -23.98 28.87
N VAL A 113 6.55 -23.07 27.95
CA VAL A 113 7.38 -21.90 27.63
C VAL A 113 6.68 -20.65 28.14
N ASP A 114 7.46 -19.68 28.60
CA ASP A 114 6.97 -18.37 29.02
C ASP A 114 6.01 -17.72 27.99
N ASP A 115 5.02 -16.96 28.46
CA ASP A 115 3.96 -16.36 27.64
C ASP A 115 4.45 -15.44 26.50
N HIS A 116 5.67 -14.89 26.59
CA HIS A 116 6.26 -14.12 25.48
C HIS A 116 6.27 -14.92 24.17
N TRP A 117 6.49 -16.24 24.24
CA TRP A 117 6.36 -17.15 23.10
C TRP A 117 4.98 -17.06 22.45
N SER A 118 3.93 -17.15 23.27
CA SER A 118 2.54 -17.15 22.81
C SER A 118 2.21 -15.83 22.10
N GLY A 119 2.70 -14.71 22.63
CA GLY A 119 2.54 -13.38 22.05
C GLY A 119 3.21 -13.25 20.67
N TRP A 120 4.42 -13.79 20.50
CA TRP A 120 5.11 -13.75 19.21
C TRP A 120 4.44 -14.61 18.16
N VAL A 121 4.06 -15.84 18.50
CA VAL A 121 3.34 -16.72 17.59
C VAL A 121 1.99 -16.15 17.20
N ARG A 122 1.24 -15.59 18.14
CA ARG A 122 -0.05 -14.94 17.87
C ARG A 122 0.11 -13.77 16.91
N GLY A 123 1.13 -12.93 17.12
CA GLY A 123 1.45 -11.84 16.20
C GLY A 123 1.87 -12.31 14.82
N LEU A 124 2.63 -13.40 14.72
CA LEU A 124 2.99 -14.03 13.45
C LEU A 124 1.76 -14.59 12.73
N ARG A 125 0.90 -15.34 13.42
CA ARG A 125 -0.36 -15.89 12.87
C ARG A 125 -1.30 -14.79 12.36
N ALA A 126 -1.48 -13.72 13.14
CA ALA A 126 -2.29 -12.58 12.73
C ALA A 126 -1.75 -11.97 11.44
N ARG A 127 -0.42 -11.78 11.36
CA ARG A 127 0.21 -11.22 10.16
C ARG A 127 0.12 -12.15 8.94
N ILE A 128 0.28 -13.46 9.12
CA ILE A 128 0.06 -14.43 8.03
C ILE A 128 -1.38 -14.32 7.51
N GLY A 129 -2.36 -14.22 8.41
CA GLY A 129 -3.76 -14.02 8.05
C GLY A 129 -4.01 -12.74 7.23
N GLU A 130 -3.38 -11.63 7.60
CA GLU A 130 -3.44 -10.38 6.84
C GLU A 130 -2.78 -10.51 5.45
N GLU A 131 -1.59 -11.10 5.38
CA GLU A 131 -0.83 -11.27 4.14
C GLU A 131 -1.48 -12.21 3.13
N LEU A 132 -2.31 -13.14 3.59
CA LEU A 132 -3.15 -13.99 2.73
C LEU A 132 -4.29 -13.19 2.06
N LEU A 133 -4.65 -12.02 2.59
CA LEU A 133 -5.69 -11.15 2.01
C LEU A 133 -5.12 -10.10 1.05
N VAL A 134 -3.83 -9.77 1.15
CA VAL A 134 -3.18 -8.71 0.36
C VAL A 134 -3.28 -8.92 -1.16
N PRO A 135 -2.91 -10.08 -1.73
CA PRO A 135 -2.94 -10.27 -3.18
C PRO A 135 -4.34 -10.07 -3.77
N LYS A 136 -5.38 -10.44 -3.02
CA LYS A 136 -6.77 -10.27 -3.44
C LYS A 136 -7.18 -8.81 -3.44
N LYS A 137 -6.76 -8.06 -2.42
CA LYS A 137 -7.05 -6.62 -2.35
C LYS A 137 -6.38 -5.89 -3.50
N GLU A 138 -5.11 -6.18 -3.77
CA GLU A 138 -4.37 -5.59 -4.89
C GLU A 138 -4.97 -5.96 -6.25
N ALA A 139 -5.34 -7.23 -6.46
CA ALA A 139 -6.01 -7.67 -7.67
C ALA A 139 -7.38 -6.99 -7.85
N ALA A 140 -8.16 -6.85 -6.78
CA ALA A 140 -9.46 -6.18 -6.81
C ALA A 140 -9.33 -4.67 -7.09
N GLU A 141 -8.34 -4.00 -6.49
CA GLU A 141 -8.05 -2.59 -6.74
C GLU A 141 -7.57 -2.34 -8.17
N THR A 142 -6.73 -3.23 -8.69
CA THR A 142 -6.25 -3.17 -10.08
C THR A 142 -7.40 -3.36 -11.05
N ALA A 143 -8.25 -4.37 -10.84
CA ALA A 143 -9.45 -4.60 -11.65
C ALA A 143 -10.48 -3.47 -11.56
N LYS A 144 -10.52 -2.73 -10.45
CA LYS A 144 -11.36 -1.53 -10.31
C LYS A 144 -10.78 -0.37 -11.13
N ARG A 145 -9.47 -0.13 -11.01
CA ARG A 145 -8.75 0.91 -11.76
C ARG A 145 -8.87 0.71 -13.28
N GLU A 146 -8.76 -0.53 -13.75
CA GLU A 146 -8.93 -0.87 -15.16
C GLU A 146 -10.35 -0.58 -15.66
N ARG A 147 -11.38 -0.88 -14.85
CA ARG A 147 -12.77 -0.54 -15.19
C ARG A 147 -12.99 0.97 -15.26
N GLU A 148 -12.44 1.72 -14.31
CA GLU A 148 -12.50 3.19 -14.33
C GLU A 148 -11.80 3.75 -15.58
N TYR A 149 -10.64 3.20 -15.95
CA TYR A 149 -9.91 3.58 -17.15
C TYR A 149 -10.69 3.28 -18.45
N GLN A 150 -11.34 2.12 -18.53
CA GLN A 150 -12.19 1.76 -19.67
C GLN A 150 -13.37 2.72 -19.83
N LEU A 151 -14.05 3.09 -18.75
CA LEU A 151 -15.14 4.06 -18.78
C LEU A 151 -14.68 5.43 -19.28
N LEU A 152 -13.48 5.88 -18.87
CA LEU A 152 -12.91 7.14 -19.36
C LEU A 152 -12.61 7.09 -20.86
N ILE A 153 -12.09 5.97 -21.37
CA ILE A 153 -11.86 5.78 -22.81
C ILE A 153 -13.18 5.84 -23.58
N GLU A 154 -14.23 5.18 -23.08
CA GLU A 154 -15.56 5.19 -23.72
C GLU A 154 -16.18 6.59 -23.74
N GLN A 155 -16.05 7.35 -22.64
CA GLN A 155 -16.47 8.75 -22.58
C GLN A 155 -15.72 9.62 -23.59
N HIS A 156 -14.40 9.45 -23.71
CA HIS A 156 -13.61 10.17 -24.71
C HIS A 156 -14.03 9.82 -26.15
N LYS A 157 -14.25 8.53 -26.41
CA LYS A 157 -14.66 8.04 -27.72
C LYS A 157 -16.04 8.58 -28.12
N THR A 158 -16.98 8.62 -27.18
CA THR A 158 -18.33 9.15 -27.43
C THR A 158 -18.32 10.66 -27.64
N ALA A 159 -17.56 11.42 -26.85
CA ALA A 159 -17.40 12.87 -27.05
C ALA A 159 -16.79 13.19 -28.43
N GLN A 160 -15.77 12.42 -28.86
CA GLN A 160 -15.17 12.58 -30.17
C GLN A 160 -16.15 12.26 -31.31
N ALA A 161 -16.94 11.18 -31.18
CA ALA A 161 -17.96 10.83 -32.17
C ALA A 161 -19.03 11.93 -32.30
N GLN A 162 -19.44 12.54 -31.19
CA GLN A 162 -20.39 13.67 -31.19
C GLN A 162 -19.80 14.91 -31.85
N ALA A 163 -18.55 15.27 -31.55
CA ALA A 163 -17.87 16.40 -32.18
C ALA A 163 -17.76 16.21 -33.71
N ASN A 164 -17.42 14.99 -34.16
CA ASN A 164 -17.36 14.66 -35.58
C ASN A 164 -18.74 14.73 -36.25
N ALA A 165 -19.80 14.27 -35.57
CA ALA A 165 -21.17 14.35 -36.08
C ALA A 165 -21.63 15.82 -36.22
N GLN A 166 -21.32 16.68 -35.25
CA GLN A 166 -21.61 18.11 -35.32
C GLN A 166 -20.85 18.79 -36.47
N ALA A 167 -19.56 18.47 -36.65
CA ALA A 167 -18.77 18.98 -37.75
C ALA A 167 -19.33 18.56 -39.13
N ALA A 168 -19.79 17.32 -39.27
CA ALA A 168 -20.43 16.83 -40.49
C ALA A 168 -21.76 17.55 -40.78
N GLN A 169 -22.56 17.81 -39.74
CA GLN A 169 -23.81 18.59 -39.87
C GLN A 169 -23.53 20.03 -40.31
N ALA A 170 -22.50 20.68 -39.74
CA ALA A 170 -22.11 22.04 -40.12
C ALA A 170 -21.63 22.13 -41.58
N ALA A 171 -20.89 21.13 -42.07
CA ALA A 171 -20.44 21.08 -43.46
C ALA A 171 -21.57 20.84 -44.48
N SER A 172 -22.72 20.34 -44.04
CA SER A 172 -23.85 20.00 -44.90
C SER A 172 -24.85 21.16 -45.09
N GLN A 173 -24.72 22.27 -44.34
CA GLN A 173 -25.59 23.42 -44.51
C GLN A 173 -25.17 24.23 -45.74
N PRO A 174 -26.08 24.49 -46.70
CA PRO A 174 -25.76 25.31 -47.85
C PRO A 174 -25.37 26.72 -47.40
N PRO A 175 -24.39 27.36 -48.06
CA PRO A 175 -23.92 28.69 -47.69
C PRO A 175 -25.11 29.66 -47.73
N GLN A 176 -25.57 30.07 -46.55
CA GLN A 176 -26.53 31.15 -46.46
C GLN A 176 -25.79 32.44 -46.84
N THR A 177 -26.15 32.99 -47.99
CA THR A 177 -25.74 34.33 -48.43
C THR A 177 -26.21 35.35 -47.39
N GLN A 178 -25.32 35.72 -46.46
CA GLN A 178 -25.57 36.80 -45.53
C GLN A 178 -25.49 38.14 -46.29
N PRO A 179 -26.47 39.04 -46.13
CA PRO A 179 -26.40 40.38 -46.69
C PRO A 179 -25.27 41.16 -46.02
N VAL A 180 -24.33 41.63 -46.83
CA VAL A 180 -23.20 42.48 -46.46
C VAL A 180 -23.74 43.81 -45.91
N GLN A 181 -23.83 43.95 -44.59
CA GLN A 181 -24.00 45.25 -43.94
C GLN A 181 -22.68 45.64 -43.26
N GLY A 182 -22.17 46.81 -43.65
CA GLY A 182 -20.83 47.31 -43.37
C GLY A 182 -20.43 47.21 -41.90
N GLN A 183 -19.42 46.38 -41.64
CA GLN A 183 -18.82 46.24 -40.33
C GLN A 183 -17.75 47.31 -40.12
N VAL A 184 -17.96 48.11 -39.08
CA VAL A 184 -16.95 48.93 -38.42
C VAL A 184 -15.89 47.99 -37.84
N VAL A 185 -14.65 48.14 -38.28
CA VAL A 185 -13.48 47.39 -37.79
C VAL A 185 -13.14 47.91 -36.40
N ILE A 186 -13.60 47.23 -35.35
CA ILE A 186 -13.09 47.44 -33.99
C ILE A 186 -11.97 46.41 -33.78
N PRO A 187 -10.72 46.85 -33.52
CA PRO A 187 -9.59 45.93 -33.33
C PRO A 187 -9.81 45.08 -32.07
N ILE A 188 -9.93 43.77 -32.27
CA ILE A 188 -10.00 42.80 -31.18
C ILE A 188 -8.57 42.63 -30.63
N PRO A 189 -8.32 42.91 -29.35
CA PRO A 189 -7.01 42.67 -28.74
C PRO A 189 -6.74 41.16 -28.68
N LEU A 190 -5.58 40.74 -29.17
CA LEU A 190 -5.10 39.36 -29.09
C LEU A 190 -5.06 38.89 -27.63
N PRO A 191 -5.55 37.68 -27.31
CA PRO A 191 -5.26 37.06 -26.03
C PRO A 191 -3.75 36.85 -25.92
N GLN A 192 -3.15 37.43 -24.89
CA GLN A 192 -1.75 37.25 -24.57
C GLN A 192 -1.53 35.78 -24.18
N LEU A 193 -0.84 35.03 -25.04
CA LEU A 193 -0.29 33.74 -24.69
C LEU A 193 0.64 33.93 -23.47
N PRO A 194 0.48 33.14 -22.39
CA PRO A 194 1.41 33.21 -21.27
C PRO A 194 2.82 32.94 -21.80
N ALA A 195 3.72 33.89 -21.55
CA ALA A 195 5.13 33.84 -21.88
C ALA A 195 5.83 32.75 -21.06
N GLY A 196 5.54 31.49 -21.38
CA GLY A 196 6.31 30.31 -21.01
C GLY A 196 7.06 29.83 -22.25
N GLY A 197 7.96 30.66 -22.78
CA GLY A 197 8.81 30.28 -23.90
C GLY A 197 9.72 29.12 -23.49
N VAL A 198 9.43 27.93 -24.01
CA VAL A 198 10.29 26.75 -23.86
C VAL A 198 11.52 26.97 -24.74
N ASN A 199 12.59 27.50 -24.16
CA ASN A 199 13.90 27.54 -24.83
C ASN A 199 14.48 26.12 -24.82
N LEU A 200 14.22 25.36 -25.89
CA LEU A 200 14.90 24.08 -26.15
C LEU A 200 16.32 24.36 -26.61
N ASN A 201 17.24 24.51 -25.65
CA ASN A 201 18.65 24.65 -25.96
C ASN A 201 19.34 23.27 -25.90
N HIS A 202 19.65 22.71 -27.06
CA HIS A 202 20.39 21.45 -27.19
C HIS A 202 21.89 21.73 -26.97
N SER A 203 22.35 21.68 -25.72
CA SER A 203 23.80 21.76 -25.44
C SER A 203 24.41 20.35 -25.53
N THR A 204 25.15 20.09 -26.59
CA THR A 204 25.88 18.83 -26.76
C THR A 204 27.24 18.97 -26.09
N THR A 205 27.43 18.37 -24.92
CA THR A 205 28.74 18.35 -24.24
C THR A 205 29.07 16.90 -23.90
N HIS A 206 30.14 16.36 -24.50
CA HIS A 206 30.67 15.01 -24.28
C HIS A 206 29.71 13.83 -24.57
N GLY A 207 29.07 13.81 -25.74
CA GLY A 207 28.40 12.59 -26.26
C GLY A 207 27.13 12.14 -25.55
N SER A 208 26.69 12.88 -24.52
CA SER A 208 25.40 12.70 -23.85
C SER A 208 24.51 13.90 -24.13
N GLN A 209 23.35 13.69 -24.78
CA GLN A 209 22.37 14.73 -25.01
C GLN A 209 21.57 14.94 -23.73
N THR A 210 21.96 15.93 -22.92
CA THR A 210 21.16 16.32 -21.76
C THR A 210 20.13 17.35 -22.19
N ILE A 211 18.84 17.04 -21.94
CA ILE A 211 17.72 17.90 -22.28
C ILE A 211 17.42 18.76 -21.05
N THR A 212 17.19 20.05 -21.23
CA THR A 212 17.06 20.99 -20.11
C THR A 212 15.65 21.56 -20.02
N CYS A 213 15.11 21.68 -18.81
CA CYS A 213 13.81 22.29 -18.53
C CYS A 213 13.95 23.40 -17.48
N CYS A 214 13.08 24.40 -17.57
CA CYS A 214 13.04 25.54 -16.67
C CYS A 214 11.70 25.59 -15.95
N ILE A 215 11.72 25.58 -14.62
CA ILE A 215 10.52 25.69 -13.78
C ILE A 215 10.76 26.79 -12.76
N ASN A 216 9.88 27.81 -12.74
CA ASN A 216 9.96 28.93 -11.80
C ASN A 216 11.33 29.63 -11.78
N GLY A 217 12.00 29.72 -12.93
CA GLY A 217 13.33 30.32 -13.07
C GLY A 217 14.52 29.42 -12.67
N ALA A 218 14.26 28.23 -12.12
CA ALA A 218 15.31 27.25 -11.81
C ALA A 218 15.59 26.34 -13.02
N PHE A 219 16.86 26.02 -13.23
CA PHE A 219 17.35 25.18 -14.33
C PHE A 219 17.47 23.72 -13.89
N TYR A 220 17.01 22.80 -14.75
CA TYR A 220 17.07 21.36 -14.52
C TYR A 220 17.63 20.63 -15.75
N ALA A 221 18.51 19.67 -15.51
CA ALA A 221 19.05 18.76 -16.52
C ALA A 221 18.37 17.39 -16.41
N CYS A 222 17.76 16.94 -17.50
CA CYS A 222 17.04 15.68 -17.60
C CYS A 222 17.88 14.67 -18.40
N PRO A 223 18.00 13.41 -17.92
CA PRO A 223 18.78 12.37 -18.58
C PRO A 223 18.08 11.75 -19.80
N SER A 224 16.76 11.97 -19.95
CA SER A 224 15.97 11.41 -21.04
C SER A 224 14.84 12.34 -21.48
N GLN A 225 14.29 12.09 -22.67
CA GLN A 225 13.15 12.85 -23.20
C GLN A 225 11.87 12.63 -22.38
N GLU A 226 11.71 11.45 -21.77
CA GLU A 226 10.58 11.16 -20.89
C GLU A 226 10.66 11.95 -19.58
N ALA A 227 11.85 12.02 -18.98
CA ALA A 227 12.09 12.83 -17.78
C ALA A 227 11.82 14.32 -18.07
N TYR A 228 12.18 14.80 -19.26
CA TYR A 228 11.85 16.15 -19.72
C TYR A 228 10.33 16.40 -19.85
N LYS A 229 9.59 15.47 -20.48
CA LYS A 229 8.12 15.58 -20.60
C LYS A 229 7.44 15.61 -19.23
N LYS A 230 7.92 14.79 -18.28
CA LYS A 230 7.44 14.81 -16.89
C LYS A 230 7.82 16.09 -16.16
N CYS A 231 9.05 16.59 -16.37
CA CYS A 231 9.48 17.88 -15.82
C CYS A 231 8.49 19.00 -16.17
N MET A 232 8.04 19.06 -17.43
CA MET A 232 7.08 20.07 -17.89
C MET A 232 5.66 19.93 -17.34
N SER A 233 5.21 18.71 -17.00
CA SER A 233 3.80 18.42 -16.67
C SER A 233 3.54 18.16 -15.19
N LEU A 234 4.50 17.53 -14.50
CA LEU A 234 4.33 17.00 -13.14
C LEU A 234 5.40 17.49 -12.16
N GLY A 235 6.42 18.21 -12.64
CA GLY A 235 7.55 18.68 -11.83
C GLY A 235 8.83 17.83 -12.00
N PRO A 236 9.96 18.31 -11.45
CA PRO A 236 11.30 17.86 -11.84
C PRO A 236 11.78 16.59 -11.11
N HIS A 237 10.89 15.65 -10.79
CA HIS A 237 11.22 14.48 -9.96
C HIS A 237 12.30 13.56 -10.57
N GLU A 238 12.46 13.59 -11.89
CA GLU A 238 13.43 12.78 -12.64
C GLU A 238 14.57 13.61 -13.24
N CYS A 239 14.65 14.91 -12.92
CA CYS A 239 15.68 15.81 -13.44
C CYS A 239 16.52 16.39 -12.30
N THR A 240 17.82 16.57 -12.53
CA THR A 240 18.74 17.14 -11.54
C THR A 240 18.74 18.66 -11.65
N ARG A 241 18.52 19.35 -10.54
CA ARG A 241 18.60 20.81 -10.50
C ARG A 241 20.05 21.26 -10.62
N ASP A 242 20.34 22.14 -11.57
CA ASP A 242 21.64 22.80 -11.69
C ASP A 242 21.55 24.19 -11.06
N THR A 243 22.16 24.37 -9.89
CA THR A 243 22.16 25.65 -9.18
C THR A 243 23.14 26.66 -9.76
N SER A 244 24.03 26.24 -10.67
CA SER A 244 24.99 27.14 -11.32
C SER A 244 24.37 27.95 -12.46
N LYS A 245 23.14 27.60 -12.89
CA LYS A 245 22.42 28.22 -14.00
C LYS A 245 21.03 28.68 -13.57
N SER A 246 20.61 29.81 -14.11
CA SER A 246 19.27 30.38 -13.93
C SER A 246 18.64 30.59 -15.30
N CYS A 247 17.32 30.37 -15.41
CA CYS A 247 16.59 30.57 -16.67
C CYS A 247 16.08 32.00 -16.86
N LYS A 248 16.67 32.97 -16.14
CA LYS A 248 16.36 34.40 -16.27
C LYS A 248 17.23 35.05 -17.31
#